data_AF-A0A8T5NNL0-F1
#
_entry.id   AF-A0A8T5NNL0-F1
#
_cell.length_a   1.000
_cell.length_b   1.000
_cell.length_c   1.000
_cell.angle_alpha   90.00
_cell.angle_beta   90.00
_cell.angle_gamma   90.00
#
_symmetry.space_group_name_H-M   'P 1'
#
loop_
_entity.id
_entity.type
_entity.pdbx_description
1 polymer ?
#
loop_
_entity_poly.entity_id
_entity_poly.type
_entity_poly.pdbx_seq_one_letter_code
_entity_poly.pdbx_strand_id
1 'polypeptide(L)'
;MNEIVEQAKAQLMMIEQIYDLKIINRDEVAGLIASNVDNNRQVLTICSSLNSWILLNKKKGDVVIPHEVLSRLFETTRWQGKHA
;
A
#
# COMPACT_ATOMS: atom_id res chain seq x y z
N MET A 1 13.08 -3.33 14.64
CA MET A 1 11.73 -3.14 14.07
C MET A 1 11.89 -2.24 12.85
N ASN A 2 11.39 -2.65 11.68
CA ASN A 2 11.69 -1.95 10.41
C ASN A 2 10.76 -0.72 10.26
N GLU A 3 11.34 0.48 10.28
CA GLU A 3 10.60 1.77 10.22
C GLU A 3 9.67 1.85 8.99
N ILE A 4 10.13 1.35 7.84
CA ILE A 4 9.38 1.35 6.58
C ILE A 4 8.11 0.48 6.70
N VAL A 5 8.21 -0.68 7.37
CA VAL A 5 7.06 -1.57 7.61
C VAL A 5 6.03 -0.88 8.51
N GLU A 6 6.47 -0.23 9.57
CA GLU A 6 5.58 0.44 10.51
C GLU A 6 4.88 1.64 9.86
N GLN A 7 5.57 2.40 9.02
CA GLN A 7 4.93 3.44 8.22
C GLN A 7 3.89 2.86 7.26
N ALA A 8 4.21 1.77 6.54
CA ALA A 8 3.26 1.13 5.63
C ALA A 8 2.00 0.67 6.39
N LYS A 9 2.16 0.05 7.57
CA LYS A 9 1.04 -0.33 8.44
C LYS A 9 0.20 0.87 8.86
N ALA A 10 0.83 1.96 9.31
CA ALA A 10 0.13 3.17 9.72
C ALA A 10 -0.74 3.75 8.60
N GLN A 11 -0.23 3.74 7.37
CA GLN A 11 -0.98 4.23 6.21
C GLN A 11 -2.13 3.28 5.82
N LEU A 12 -1.93 1.97 5.89
CA LEU A 12 -3.01 1.01 5.65
C LEU A 12 -4.12 1.14 6.71
N MET A 13 -3.77 1.36 7.98
CA MET A 13 -4.75 1.62 9.04
C MET A 13 -5.54 2.90 8.81
N MET A 14 -4.90 3.95 8.30
CA MET A 14 -5.60 5.19 7.93
C MET A 14 -6.63 4.94 6.81
N ILE A 15 -6.27 4.12 5.81
CA ILE A 15 -7.17 3.73 4.72
C ILE A 15 -8.38 2.94 5.24
N GLU A 16 -8.17 1.99 6.15
CA GLU A 16 -9.23 1.25 6.83
C GLU A 16 -10.24 2.20 7.50
N GLN A 17 -9.74 3.22 8.21
CA GLN A 17 -10.57 4.21 8.90
C GLN A 17 -11.35 5.11 7.94
N ILE A 18 -10.72 5.60 6.85
CA ILE A 18 -11.35 6.51 5.89
C ILE A 18 -12.52 5.84 5.17
N TYR A 19 -12.39 4.56 4.84
CA TYR A 19 -13.37 3.84 4.04
C TYR A 19 -14.28 2.90 4.84
N ASP A 20 -14.14 2.87 6.17
CA ASP A 20 -14.85 1.94 7.05
C ASP A 20 -14.75 0.49 6.53
N LEU A 21 -13.51 0.04 6.33
CA LEU A 21 -13.19 -1.29 5.83
C LEU A 21 -12.08 -1.93 6.67
N LYS A 22 -11.90 -3.24 6.50
CA LYS A 22 -10.84 -4.01 7.14
C LYS A 22 -10.00 -4.72 6.09
N ILE A 23 -8.69 -4.45 6.07
CA ILE A 23 -7.75 -5.13 5.18
C ILE A 23 -7.31 -6.41 5.86
N ILE A 24 -7.82 -7.56 5.39
CA ILE A 24 -7.59 -8.85 6.04
C ILE A 24 -6.11 -9.25 6.01
N ASN A 25 -5.42 -8.96 4.91
CA ASN A 25 -3.99 -9.25 4.73
C ASN A 25 -3.09 -8.04 4.98
N ARG A 26 -3.46 -7.13 5.91
CA ARG A 26 -2.75 -5.86 6.15
C ARG A 26 -1.26 -6.03 6.46
N ASP A 27 -0.92 -6.94 7.38
CA ASP A 27 0.48 -7.13 7.79
C ASP A 27 1.34 -7.72 6.67
N GLU A 28 0.78 -8.63 5.87
CA GLU A 28 1.42 -9.17 4.67
C GLU A 28 1.65 -8.05 3.64
N VAL A 29 0.63 -7.25 3.36
CA VAL A 29 0.71 -6.11 2.42
C VAL A 29 1.78 -5.12 2.88
N ALA A 30 1.82 -4.78 4.17
CA ALA A 30 2.85 -3.90 4.70
C ALA A 30 4.27 -4.47 4.53
N GLY A 31 4.43 -5.78 4.76
CA GLY A 31 5.70 -6.48 4.53
C GLY A 31 6.12 -6.47 3.07
N LEU A 32 5.18 -6.70 2.15
CA LEU A 32 5.43 -6.66 0.71
C LEU A 32 5.82 -5.26 0.22
N ILE A 33 5.14 -4.22 0.71
CA ILE A 33 5.47 -2.81 0.41
C ILE A 33 6.90 -2.53 0.88
N ALA A 34 7.20 -2.81 2.15
CA ALA A 34 8.51 -2.49 2.72
C ALA A 34 9.67 -3.27 2.07
N SER A 35 9.40 -4.46 1.53
CA SER A 35 10.40 -5.28 0.82
C SER A 35 10.65 -4.81 -0.62
N ASN A 36 9.79 -3.95 -1.17
CA ASN A 36 9.84 -3.49 -2.57
C ASN A 36 10.15 -2.00 -2.72
N VAL A 37 10.47 -1.31 -1.62
CA VAL A 37 10.75 0.13 -1.60
C VAL A 37 12.03 0.44 -0.84
N ASP A 38 12.71 1.51 -1.26
CA ASP A 38 13.99 1.91 -0.64
C ASP A 38 13.82 2.94 0.48
N ASN A 39 12.67 3.63 0.54
CA ASN A 39 12.46 4.73 1.47
C ASN A 39 10.97 5.02 1.75
N ASN A 40 10.77 5.82 2.81
CA ASN A 40 9.47 6.27 3.30
C ASN A 40 8.64 7.08 2.27
N ARG A 41 9.28 7.73 1.29
CA ARG A 41 8.57 8.46 0.23
C ARG A 41 7.92 7.49 -0.76
N GLN A 42 8.59 6.41 -1.12
CA GLN A 42 8.01 5.38 -1.97
C GLN A 42 6.83 4.67 -1.28
N VAL A 43 6.89 4.45 0.04
CA VAL A 43 5.75 3.95 0.83
C VAL A 43 4.52 4.84 0.64
N LEU A 44 4.68 6.17 0.82
CA LEU A 44 3.60 7.14 0.60
C LEU A 44 3.00 7.04 -0.81
N THR A 45 3.84 6.94 -1.85
CA THR A 45 3.37 6.82 -3.23
C THR A 45 2.55 5.54 -3.45
N ILE A 46 3.02 4.41 -2.93
CA ILE A 46 2.33 3.13 -3.06
C ILE A 46 1.00 3.15 -2.30
N CYS A 47 1.00 3.57 -1.04
CA CYS A 47 -0.22 3.63 -0.23
C CYS A 47 -1.23 4.64 -0.77
N SER A 48 -0.78 5.77 -1.34
CA SER A 48 -1.67 6.72 -2.02
C SER A 48 -2.33 6.09 -3.25
N SER A 49 -1.56 5.33 -4.04
CA SER A 49 -2.10 4.64 -5.22
C SER A 49 -3.07 3.52 -4.83
N LEU A 50 -2.77 2.81 -3.73
CA LEU A 50 -3.65 1.78 -3.17
C LEU A 50 -4.95 2.38 -2.63
N ASN A 51 -4.88 3.54 -1.96
CA ASN A 51 -6.03 4.32 -1.52
C ASN A 51 -6.96 4.66 -2.71
N SER A 52 -6.39 5.14 -3.82
CA SER A 52 -7.14 5.37 -5.06
C SER A 52 -7.75 4.08 -5.64
N TRP A 53 -7.02 2.96 -5.62
CA TRP A 53 -7.56 1.68 -6.08
C TRP A 53 -8.77 1.24 -5.25
N ILE A 54 -8.74 1.37 -3.93
CA ILE A 54 -9.86 1.05 -3.04
C ILE A 54 -11.07 1.93 -3.36
N LEU A 55 -10.86 3.23 -3.49
CA LEU A 55 -11.92 4.20 -3.82
C LEU A 55 -12.60 3.84 -5.16
N LEU A 56 -11.81 3.61 -6.20
CA LEU A 56 -12.31 3.33 -7.55
C LEU A 56 -13.08 2.00 -7.62
N ASN A 57 -12.66 1.00 -6.84
CA ASN A 57 -13.31 -0.30 -6.80
C ASN A 57 -14.47 -0.39 -5.80
N LYS A 58 -14.82 0.73 -5.13
CA LYS A 58 -15.92 0.82 -4.15
C LYS A 58 -15.91 -0.31 -3.12
N LYS A 59 -14.70 -0.70 -2.67
CA LYS A 59 -14.54 -1.79 -1.68
C LYS A 59 -15.13 -1.36 -0.33
N LYS A 60 -15.75 -2.30 0.39
CA LYS A 60 -16.37 -2.10 1.70
C LYS A 60 -16.26 -3.38 2.54
N GLY A 61 -16.28 -3.24 3.87
CA GLY A 61 -16.20 -4.37 4.79
C GLY A 61 -14.83 -5.04 4.74
N ASP A 62 -14.79 -6.36 4.70
CA ASP A 62 -13.54 -7.12 4.66
C ASP A 62 -12.96 -7.15 3.24
N VAL A 63 -11.73 -6.68 3.10
CA VAL A 63 -11.03 -6.55 1.83
C VAL A 63 -9.71 -7.31 1.87
N VAL A 64 -9.49 -8.14 0.87
CA VAL A 64 -8.17 -8.72 0.57
C VAL A 64 -7.56 -7.91 -0.55
N ILE A 65 -6.35 -7.39 -0.35
CA ILE A 65 -5.61 -6.72 -1.41
C ILE A 65 -4.94 -7.80 -2.26
N PRO A 66 -5.27 -7.92 -3.56
CA PRO A 66 -4.64 -8.91 -4.43
C PRO A 66 -3.17 -8.57 -4.67
N HIS A 67 -2.31 -9.60 -4.69
CA HIS A 67 -0.88 -9.45 -5.00
C HIS A 67 -0.64 -8.81 -6.38
N GLU A 68 -1.52 -9.05 -7.35
CA GLU A 68 -1.44 -8.46 -8.68
C GLU A 68 -1.56 -6.93 -8.65
N VAL A 69 -2.40 -6.37 -7.75
CA VAL A 69 -2.54 -4.93 -7.60
C VAL A 69 -1.23 -4.34 -7.08
N LEU A 70 -0.66 -4.95 -6.04
CA LEU A 70 0.63 -4.53 -5.48
C LEU A 70 1.76 -4.61 -6.51
N SER A 71 1.82 -5.71 -7.27
CA SER A 71 2.83 -5.92 -8.31
C SER A 71 2.82 -4.78 -9.34
N ARG A 72 1.63 -4.39 -9.83
CA ARG A 72 1.47 -3.26 -10.75
C ARG A 72 1.92 -1.93 -10.14
N LEU A 73 1.61 -1.69 -8.86
CA LEU A 73 2.02 -0.47 -8.16
C LEU A 73 3.55 -0.39 -7.98
N PHE A 74 4.21 -1.52 -7.74
CA PHE A 74 5.67 -1.59 -7.62
C PHE A 74 6.37 -1.31 -8.95
N GLU A 75 5.84 -1.84 -10.06
CA GLU A 75 6.35 -1.54 -11.40
C GLU A 75 6.30 -0.04 -11.70
N THR A 76 5.19 0.62 -11.40
CA THR A 76 5.06 2.07 -11.62
C THR A 76 5.99 2.91 -10.75
N THR A 77 6.24 2.48 -9.51
CA THR A 77 7.07 3.24 -8.56
C THR A 77 8.57 3.08 -8.86
N ARG A 78 9.00 1.89 -9.31
CA ARG A 78 10.38 1.70 -9.83
C ARG A 78 10.67 2.53 -11.07
N TRP A 79 9.65 2.80 -11.89
CA TRP A 79 9.81 3.64 -13.07
C TRP A 79 10.03 5.12 -12.70
N GLN A 80 9.42 5.60 -11.60
CA GLN A 80 9.62 6.97 -11.10
C GLN A 80 10.96 7.19 -10.39
N GLY A 81 11.62 6.14 -9.88
CA GLY A 81 12.91 6.23 -9.21
C GLY A 81 14.14 6.31 -10.12
N LYS A 82 14.01 6.07 -11.43
CA LYS A 82 15.14 6.07 -12.39
C LYS A 82 15.41 7.42 -13.07
N HIS A 83 14.64 8.46 -12.76
CA HIS A 83 14.76 9.80 -13.38
C HIS A 83 14.86 10.94 -12.35
N ALA A 84 15.18 10.64 -11.09
CA ALA A 84 15.44 11.64 -10.05
C ALA A 84 16.95 11.80 -9.81
#